data_AF-A0A1C2AFK8-F1
#
_entry.id   AF-A0A1C2AFK8-F1
#
_cell.length_a   1.000
_cell.length_b   1.000
_cell.length_c   1.000
_cell.angle_alpha   90.00
_cell.angle_beta   90.00
_cell.angle_gamma   90.00
#
_symmetry.space_group_name_H-M   'P 1'
#
loop_
_entity.id
_entity.type
_entity.pdbx_description
1 polymer ?
#
loop_
_entity_poly.entity_id
_entity_poly.type
_entity_poly.pdbx_seq_one_letter_code
_entity_poly.pdbx_strand_id
1 'polypeptide(L)'
;LKDEEWLSKFVNWELNFYKLIGYDIDFNDYVEEVSEGNKINYKLKNSDKIIPNFLVNKDEEHISFEDTFNALKIVGDFLDKTIVKPNNLNFPKTRFNFQNSLKLI
;
A
#
# COMPACT_ATOMS: atom_id res chain seq x y z
N LEU A 1 -5.49 -20.01 -3.48
CA LEU A 1 -6.22 -18.75 -3.24
C LEU A 1 -7.36 -18.99 -2.23
N LYS A 2 -7.04 -19.50 -1.03
CA LYS A 2 -8.02 -19.75 0.05
C LYS A 2 -7.75 -18.87 1.28
N ASP A 3 -6.83 -17.92 1.13
CA ASP A 3 -6.39 -17.03 2.17
C ASP A 3 -7.11 -15.71 1.92
N GLU A 4 -8.00 -15.29 2.83
CA GLU A 4 -8.81 -14.08 2.67
C GLU A 4 -7.92 -12.82 2.60
N GLU A 5 -6.70 -12.90 3.14
CA GLU A 5 -5.73 -11.80 3.24
C GLU A 5 -4.61 -11.88 2.21
N TRP A 6 -4.75 -12.71 1.16
CA TRP A 6 -3.66 -12.92 0.19
C TRP A 6 -3.15 -11.62 -0.45
N LEU A 7 -4.05 -10.65 -0.67
CA LEU A 7 -3.70 -9.40 -1.33
C LEU A 7 -2.91 -8.47 -0.40
N SER A 8 -3.16 -8.47 0.92
CA SER A 8 -2.37 -7.70 1.87
C SER A 8 -0.97 -8.30 2.03
N LYS A 9 -0.89 -9.64 2.04
CA LYS A 9 0.39 -10.37 1.98
C LYS A 9 1.17 -10.05 0.70
N PHE A 10 0.49 -9.92 -0.43
CA PHE A 10 1.10 -9.50 -1.69
C PHE A 10 1.66 -8.07 -1.61
N VAL A 11 0.89 -7.12 -1.07
CA VAL A 11 1.35 -5.74 -0.85
C VAL A 11 2.59 -5.70 0.05
N ASN A 12 2.59 -6.44 1.16
CA ASN A 12 3.74 -6.54 2.07
C ASN A 12 4.96 -7.15 1.38
N TRP A 13 4.75 -8.15 0.53
CA TRP A 13 5.81 -8.74 -0.27
C TRP A 13 6.41 -7.73 -1.26
N GLU A 14 5.58 -6.91 -1.95
CA GLU A 14 6.08 -5.84 -2.85
C GLU A 14 6.96 -4.83 -2.09
N LEU A 15 6.51 -4.38 -0.91
CA LEU A 15 7.27 -3.44 -0.07
C LEU A 15 8.61 -4.03 0.40
N ASN A 16 8.59 -5.29 0.86
CA ASN A 16 9.82 -5.99 1.24
C ASN A 16 10.78 -6.11 0.05
N PHE A 17 10.26 -6.39 -1.15
CA PHE A 17 11.07 -6.42 -2.35
C PHE A 17 11.70 -5.05 -2.65
N TYR A 18 10.94 -3.95 -2.57
CA TYR A 18 11.47 -2.60 -2.78
C TYR A 18 12.58 -2.27 -1.78
N LYS A 19 12.40 -2.60 -0.50
CA LYS A 19 13.44 -2.46 0.54
C LYS A 19 14.71 -3.23 0.17
N LEU A 20 14.59 -4.48 -0.31
CA LEU A 20 15.73 -5.29 -0.72
C LEU A 20 16.54 -4.67 -1.87
N ILE A 21 15.88 -3.96 -2.79
CA ILE A 21 16.55 -3.27 -3.91
C ILE A 21 16.93 -1.81 -3.59
N GLY A 22 16.88 -1.41 -2.31
CA GLY A 22 17.36 -0.12 -1.82
C GLY A 22 16.31 0.99 -1.77
N TYR A 23 15.03 0.68 -1.98
CA TYR A 23 13.91 1.62 -1.92
C TYR A 23 13.04 1.30 -0.70
N ASP A 24 13.56 1.59 0.49
CA ASP A 24 12.82 1.43 1.74
C ASP A 24 11.82 2.58 1.92
N ILE A 25 10.65 2.27 2.47
CA ILE A 25 9.65 3.26 2.86
C ILE A 25 9.13 2.89 4.24
N ASP A 26 9.26 3.83 5.18
CA ASP A 26 8.59 3.76 6.47
C ASP A 26 7.40 4.72 6.45
N PHE A 27 6.18 4.17 6.49
CA PHE A 27 4.97 4.98 6.45
C PHE A 27 4.82 5.85 7.69
N ASN A 28 5.44 5.50 8.84
CA ASN A 28 5.42 6.31 10.06
C ASN A 28 5.97 7.72 9.84
N ASP A 29 6.91 7.88 8.90
CA ASP A 29 7.51 9.18 8.60
C ASP A 29 6.53 10.15 7.91
N TYR A 30 5.48 9.62 7.28
CA TYR A 30 4.55 10.38 6.42
C TYR A 30 3.15 10.55 7.00
N VAL A 31 2.85 9.84 8.09
CA VAL A 31 1.52 9.84 8.69
C VAL A 31 1.47 10.46 10.07
N GLU A 32 0.27 10.80 10.48
CA GLU A 32 -0.10 11.17 11.83
C GLU A 32 -1.28 10.29 12.29
N GLU A 33 -1.27 9.97 13.58
CA GLU A 33 -2.30 9.15 14.20
C GLU A 33 -3.56 9.96 14.44
N VAL A 34 -4.72 9.36 14.15
CA VAL A 34 -6.04 9.96 14.36
C VAL A 34 -6.91 8.95 15.08
N SER A 35 -7.40 9.33 16.26
CA SER A 35 -8.38 8.53 16.99
C SER A 35 -9.79 8.86 16.50
N GLU A 36 -10.44 7.91 15.83
CA GLU A 36 -11.87 7.99 15.50
C GLU A 36 -12.64 6.97 16.36
N GLY A 37 -13.22 7.47 17.45
CA GLY A 37 -13.91 6.64 18.43
C GLY A 37 -12.95 5.69 19.15
N ASN A 38 -13.17 4.38 18.97
CA ASN A 38 -12.33 3.32 19.56
C ASN A 38 -11.27 2.78 18.60
N LYS A 39 -11.16 3.31 17.37
CA LYS A 39 -10.20 2.85 16.37
C LYS A 39 -9.13 3.92 16.13
N ILE A 40 -7.88 3.47 16.03
CA ILE A 40 -6.74 4.27 15.60
C ILE A 40 -6.66 4.17 14.07
N ASN A 41 -6.65 5.32 13.40
CA ASN A 41 -6.46 5.45 11.95
C ASN A 41 -5.22 6.30 11.67
N TYR A 42 -4.61 6.14 10.50
CA TYR A 42 -3.46 6.93 10.09
C TYR A 42 -3.80 7.82 8.89
N LYS A 43 -3.57 9.13 9.02
CA LYS A 43 -3.72 10.08 7.89
C LYS A 43 -2.37 10.63 7.46
N LEU A 44 -2.24 11.06 6.22
CA LEU A 44 -1.02 11.72 5.75
C LEU A 44 -0.86 13.10 6.43
N LYS A 45 0.36 13.46 6.85
CA LYS A 45 0.65 14.73 7.56
C LYS A 45 0.17 15.99 6.83
N ASN A 46 0.07 15.94 5.50
CA ASN A 46 -0.29 17.09 4.65
C ASN A 46 -1.61 16.89 3.88
N SER A 47 -2.42 15.89 4.25
CA SER A 47 -3.66 15.59 3.54
C SER A 47 -4.62 14.85 4.46
N ASP A 48 -5.92 15.16 4.36
CA ASP A 48 -6.98 14.42 5.07
C ASP A 48 -7.20 12.99 4.56
N LYS A 49 -6.30 12.49 3.69
CA LYS A 49 -6.35 11.14 3.17
C LYS A 49 -5.87 10.15 4.22
N ILE A 50 -6.80 9.30 4.67
CA ILE A 50 -6.52 8.12 5.49
C ILE A 50 -5.80 7.08 4.63
N ILE A 51 -4.78 6.45 5.20
CA ILE A 51 -4.09 5.32 4.59
C ILE A 51 -4.47 4.00 5.29
N PRO A 52 -4.39 2.87 4.59
CA PRO A 52 -4.64 1.56 5.20
C PRO A 52 -3.72 1.31 6.39
N ASN A 53 -4.32 1.04 7.56
CA ASN A 53 -3.60 0.91 8.82
C ASN A 53 -2.48 -0.13 8.79
N PHE A 54 -2.70 -1.24 8.08
CA PHE A 54 -1.73 -2.33 8.01
C PHE A 54 -0.40 -1.96 7.33
N LEU A 55 -0.35 -0.83 6.60
CA LEU A 55 0.90 -0.28 6.06
C LEU A 55 1.79 0.33 7.16
N VAL A 56 1.19 0.72 8.29
CA VAL A 56 1.87 1.35 9.43
C VAL A 56 1.97 0.37 10.60
N ASN A 57 0.83 -0.20 11.00
CA ASN A 57 0.71 -1.19 12.07
C ASN A 57 0.62 -2.59 11.48
N LYS A 58 1.70 -3.38 11.60
CA LYS A 58 1.74 -4.75 11.05
C LYS A 58 0.83 -5.74 11.78
N ASP A 59 0.34 -5.39 12.96
CA ASP A 59 -0.52 -6.24 13.79
C ASP A 59 -2.02 -5.94 13.58
N GLU A 60 -2.40 -5.20 12.52
CA GLU A 60 -3.82 -4.94 12.20
C GLU A 60 -4.54 -6.26 11.84
N GLU A 61 -5.50 -6.67 12.68
CA GLU A 61 -6.24 -7.94 12.55
C GLU A 61 -7.36 -7.90 11.51
N HIS A 62 -7.86 -6.71 11.14
CA HIS A 62 -9.02 -6.57 10.27
C HIS A 62 -8.70 -5.71 9.06
N ILE A 63 -8.25 -6.37 7.99
CA ILE A 63 -7.91 -5.73 6.72
C ILE A 63 -9.04 -5.97 5.72
N SER A 64 -9.74 -4.91 5.32
CA SER A 64 -10.76 -5.03 4.30
C SER A 64 -10.16 -5.14 2.89
N PHE A 65 -10.97 -5.59 1.93
CA PHE A 65 -10.57 -5.55 0.53
C PHE A 65 -10.27 -4.12 0.05
N GLU A 66 -11.07 -3.13 0.48
CA GLU A 66 -10.88 -1.73 0.10
C GLU A 66 -9.58 -1.17 0.68
N ASP A 67 -9.24 -1.50 1.93
CA ASP A 67 -7.94 -1.16 2.53
C ASP A 67 -6.81 -1.72 1.69
N THR A 68 -6.92 -2.98 1.31
CA THR A 68 -5.88 -3.65 0.54
C THR A 68 -5.77 -3.10 -0.88
N PHE A 69 -6.89 -2.82 -1.53
CA PHE A 69 -6.94 -2.23 -2.86
C PHE A 69 -6.36 -0.81 -2.87
N ASN A 70 -6.63 -0.02 -1.82
CA ASN A 70 -6.03 1.28 -1.65
C ASN A 70 -4.53 1.21 -1.35
N ALA A 71 -4.09 0.23 -0.55
CA ALA A 71 -2.67 -0.01 -0.33
C ALA A 71 -1.96 -0.38 -1.64
N LEU A 72 -2.57 -1.24 -2.45
CA LEU A 72 -2.05 -1.63 -3.76
C LEU A 72 -1.86 -0.43 -4.70
N LYS A 73 -2.75 0.58 -4.64
CA LYS A 73 -2.58 1.86 -5.37
C LYS A 73 -1.41 2.66 -4.82
N ILE A 74 -1.32 2.81 -3.49
CA ILE A 74 -0.26 3.59 -2.83
C ILE A 74 1.12 3.01 -3.15
N VAL A 75 1.28 1.69 -3.02
CA VAL A 75 2.53 0.99 -3.33
C VAL A 75 2.86 1.05 -4.82
N GLY A 76 1.85 0.98 -5.70
CA GLY A 76 2.03 1.20 -7.13
C GLY A 76 2.48 2.62 -7.49
N ASP A 77 1.90 3.63 -6.84
CA ASP A 77 2.32 5.03 -7.00
C ASP A 77 3.75 5.26 -6.51
N PHE A 78 4.13 4.62 -5.40
CA PHE A 78 5.50 4.65 -4.89
C PHE A 78 6.47 4.01 -5.90
N LEU A 79 6.18 2.80 -6.39
CA LEU A 79 6.95 2.12 -7.43
C LEU A 79 7.15 3.02 -8.67
N ASP A 80 6.06 3.60 -9.18
CA ASP A 80 6.11 4.43 -10.38
C ASP A 80 6.99 5.69 -10.19
N LYS A 81 6.76 6.42 -9.10
CA LYS A 81 7.40 7.71 -8.85
C LYS A 81 8.85 7.61 -8.37
N THR A 82 9.20 6.56 -7.64
CA THR A 82 10.51 6.46 -6.97
C THR A 82 11.46 5.50 -7.66
N ILE A 83 10.95 4.44 -8.29
CA ILE A 83 11.78 3.38 -8.89
C ILE A 83 11.70 3.46 -10.41
N VAL A 84 10.51 3.39 -10.98
CA VAL A 84 10.33 3.22 -12.44
C VAL A 84 10.73 4.48 -13.20
N LYS A 85 10.09 5.62 -12.93
CA LYS A 85 10.34 6.87 -13.65
C LYS A 85 11.78 7.38 -13.50
N PRO A 86 12.39 7.41 -12.30
CA PRO A 86 13.77 7.88 -12.15
C PRO A 86 14.79 7.01 -12.89
N ASN A 87 14.49 5.73 -13.08
CA ASN A 87 15.34 4.81 -13.83
C ASN A 87 14.98 4.71 -15.33
N ASN A 88 14.18 5.65 -15.86
CA ASN A 88 13.73 5.69 -17.26
C ASN A 88 13.05 4.38 -17.72
N LEU A 89 12.39 3.68 -16.80
CA LEU A 89 11.60 2.48 -17.09
C LEU A 89 10.14 2.86 -17.36
N ASN A 90 9.40 1.95 -18.00
CA ASN A 90 7.96 2.09 -18.17
C ASN A 90 7.21 1.35 -17.06
N PHE A 91 6.13 1.93 -16.56
CA PHE A 91 5.30 1.26 -15.57
C PHE A 91 4.73 -0.05 -16.15
N PRO A 92 4.80 -1.18 -15.42
CA PRO A 92 4.38 -2.47 -15.97
C PRO A 92 2.89 -2.49 -16.34
N LYS A 93 2.59 -2.65 -17.64
CA LYS A 93 1.20 -2.78 -18.12
C LYS A 93 0.46 -3.94 -17.45
N THR A 94 1.17 -5.02 -17.14
CA THR A 94 0.65 -6.18 -16.40
C THR A 94 0.16 -5.79 -15.00
N ARG A 95 0.89 -4.94 -14.28
CA ARG A 95 0.50 -4.44 -12.95
C ARG A 95 -0.74 -3.55 -13.02
N PHE A 96 -0.82 -2.69 -14.03
CA PHE A 96 -2.01 -1.88 -14.29
C PHE A 96 -3.24 -2.76 -14.58
N ASN A 97 -3.09 -3.75 -15.46
CA ASN A 97 -4.17 -4.68 -15.81
C ASN A 97 -4.62 -5.50 -14.58
N PHE A 98 -3.67 -6.00 -13.78
CA PHE A 98 -3.97 -6.71 -12.54
C PHE A 98 -4.79 -5.84 -11.59
N GLN A 99 -4.37 -4.60 -11.32
CA GLN A 99 -5.12 -3.68 -10.47
C GLN A 99 -6.54 -3.41 -11.00
N ASN A 100 -6.71 -3.29 -12.32
CA ASN A 100 -8.03 -3.11 -12.89
C ASN A 100 -8.91 -4.36 -12.79
N SER A 101 -8.35 -5.57 -12.91
CA SER A 101 -9.12 -6.80 -12.71
C SER A 101 -9.68 -6.94 -11.29
N LEU A 102 -9.00 -6.36 -10.29
CA LEU A 102 -9.48 -6.36 -8.91
C LEU A 102 -10.70 -5.45 -8.69
N LYS A 103 -10.94 -4.45 -9.55
CA LYS A 103 -12.15 -3.60 -9.44
C LYS A 103 -13.46 -4.35 -9.72
N LEU A 104 -13.37 -5.55 -10.30
CA LEU A 104 -14.51 -6.39 -10.68
C LEU A 104 -14.88 -7.40 -9.59
N ILE A 105 -14.10 -7.43 -8.50
CA ILE A 105 -14.30 -8.27 -7.30
C ILE A 105 -14.99 -7.42 -6.25
#